data_AF-A0A4Q5PZ58-F1
#
_entry.id   AF-A0A4Q5PZ58-F1
#
_cell.length_a   1.000
_cell.length_b   1.000
_cell.length_c   1.000
_cell.angle_alpha   90.00
_cell.angle_beta   90.00
_cell.angle_gamma   90.00
#
_symmetry.space_group_name_H-M   'P 1'
#
loop_
_entity.id
_entity.type
_entity.pdbx_description
1 polymer ?
#
loop_
_entity_poly.entity_id
_entity_poly.type
_entity_poly.pdbx_seq_one_letter_code
_entity_poly.pdbx_strand_id
1 'polypeptide(L)'
;MIEDRKDRFPTGYQSKKNDELARSLDNAINYAIAIAHRNYKFIVPMYRPQFDKIQLLMPIYLSGSFTEKPDFALILDPDTEHQIYTPQTILPLDAAYQNARLIAKPDEYWLNPDNI
;
A
#
# COMPACT_ATOMS: atom_id res chain seq x y z
N MET A 1 10.30 -17.52 0.80
CA MET A 1 9.08 -16.95 0.20
C MET A 1 9.25 -15.44 -0.05
N ILE A 2 10.16 -15.05 -0.95
CA ILE A 2 10.30 -13.68 -1.50
C ILE A 2 10.47 -13.74 -3.04
N GLU A 3 10.65 -14.93 -3.59
CA GLU A 3 10.95 -15.15 -5.01
C GLU A 3 9.72 -15.07 -5.92
N ASP A 4 8.52 -15.32 -5.39
CA ASP A 4 7.32 -15.55 -6.19
C ASP A 4 6.62 -14.28 -6.72
N ARG A 5 7.09 -13.07 -6.35
CA ARG A 5 6.36 -11.82 -6.64
C ARG A 5 7.22 -10.66 -7.12
N LYS A 6 8.39 -10.93 -7.70
CA LYS A 6 9.26 -9.89 -8.28
C LYS A 6 8.61 -9.12 -9.42
N ASP A 7 7.73 -9.77 -10.18
CA ASP A 7 7.05 -9.18 -11.34
C ASP A 7 6.12 -8.01 -10.98
N ARG A 8 5.69 -7.94 -9.71
CA ARG A 8 4.78 -6.88 -9.21
C ARG A 8 5.49 -5.64 -8.70
N PHE A 9 6.82 -5.64 -8.66
CA PHE A 9 7.60 -4.44 -8.33
C PHE A 9 7.83 -3.61 -9.59
N PRO A 10 7.84 -2.26 -9.49
CA PRO A 10 8.18 -1.39 -10.62
C PRO A 10 9.56 -1.75 -11.19
N THR A 11 9.74 -1.60 -12.51
CA THR A 11 10.89 -2.11 -13.28
C THR A 11 12.26 -1.66 -12.75
N GLY A 12 12.35 -0.49 -12.12
CA GLY A 12 13.59 0.02 -11.48
C GLY A 12 14.00 -0.70 -10.18
N TYR A 13 13.08 -1.44 -9.57
CA TYR A 13 13.32 -2.19 -8.32
C TYR A 13 13.48 -3.68 -8.56
N GLN A 14 13.01 -4.22 -9.70
CA GLN A 14 13.16 -5.64 -10.05
C GLN A 14 14.63 -6.09 -10.17
N SER A 15 15.55 -5.17 -10.48
CA SER A 15 16.99 -5.45 -10.60
C SER A 15 17.79 -5.25 -9.31
N LYS A 16 17.17 -4.76 -8.23
CA LYS A 16 17.86 -4.53 -6.95
C LYS A 16 18.02 -5.83 -6.15
N LYS A 17 19.08 -5.92 -5.35
CA LYS A 17 19.32 -7.07 -4.48
C LYS A 17 18.16 -7.21 -3.48
N ASN A 18 17.69 -8.44 -3.27
CA ASN A 18 16.57 -8.74 -2.37
C ASN A 18 16.77 -8.16 -0.95
N ASP A 19 18.02 -8.09 -0.46
CA ASP A 19 18.34 -7.55 0.87
C ASP A 19 18.12 -6.02 0.95
N GLU A 20 18.51 -5.29 -0.10
CA GLU A 20 18.28 -3.84 -0.17
C GLU A 20 16.79 -3.53 -0.31
N LEU A 21 16.08 -4.32 -1.12
CA LEU A 21 14.62 -4.26 -1.24
C LEU A 21 13.91 -4.51 0.09
N ALA A 22 14.33 -5.52 0.84
CA ALA A 22 13.75 -5.83 2.14
C ALA A 22 13.95 -4.69 3.14
N ARG A 23 15.15 -4.09 3.18
CA ARG A 23 15.43 -2.92 4.05
C ARG A 23 14.66 -1.68 3.62
N SER A 24 14.57 -1.41 2.32
CA SER A 24 13.77 -0.28 1.81
C SER A 24 12.30 -0.48 2.11
N LEU A 25 11.77 -1.70 1.97
CA LEU A 25 10.39 -2.03 2.29
C LEU A 25 10.11 -1.88 3.80
N ASP A 26 10.98 -2.38 4.66
CA ASP A 26 10.85 -2.25 6.11
C ASP A 26 10.82 -0.78 6.54
N ASN A 27 11.76 0.03 6.02
CA ASN A 27 11.76 1.47 6.25
C ASN A 27 10.48 2.15 5.72
N ALA A 28 10.02 1.77 4.53
CA ALA A 28 8.82 2.34 3.93
C ALA A 28 7.54 1.98 4.71
N ILE A 29 7.47 0.76 5.27
CA ILE A 29 6.37 0.33 6.15
C ILE A 29 6.40 1.14 7.45
N ASN A 30 7.57 1.25 8.11
CA ASN A 30 7.71 2.05 9.31
C ASN A 30 7.32 3.52 9.07
N TYR A 31 7.69 4.07 7.91
CA TYR A 31 7.32 5.41 7.50
C TYR A 31 5.81 5.55 7.27
N ALA A 32 5.19 4.59 6.58
CA ALA A 32 3.75 4.56 6.34
C ALA A 32 2.95 4.46 7.65
N ILE A 33 3.41 3.67 8.63
CA ILE A 33 2.82 3.57 9.98
C ILE A 33 2.90 4.93 10.70
N ALA A 34 4.07 5.58 10.66
CA ALA A 34 4.26 6.90 11.28
C ALA A 34 3.31 7.96 10.68
N ILE A 35 3.07 7.92 9.37
CA ILE A 35 2.11 8.82 8.72
C ILE A 35 0.68 8.45 9.08
N ALA A 36 0.33 7.16 9.08
CA ALA A 36 -1.01 6.71 9.45
C ALA A 36 -1.39 7.13 10.87
N HIS A 37 -0.44 7.13 11.81
CA HIS A 37 -0.64 7.68 13.16
C HIS A 37 -0.94 9.18 13.15
N ARG A 38 -0.37 9.95 12.22
CA ARG A 38 -0.59 11.39 12.09
C ARG A 38 -1.85 11.74 11.30
N ASN A 39 -2.16 10.97 10.27
CA ASN A 39 -3.32 11.16 9.40
C ASN A 39 -4.01 9.81 9.16
N TYR A 40 -5.08 9.56 9.90
CA TYR A 40 -5.86 8.32 9.77
C TYR A 40 -6.49 8.15 8.37
N LYS A 41 -6.66 9.23 7.59
CA LYS A 41 -7.18 9.16 6.21
C LYS A 41 -6.15 8.65 5.20
N PHE A 42 -4.90 8.50 5.62
CA PHE A 42 -3.82 8.01 4.77
C PHE A 42 -4.06 6.56 4.33
N ILE A 43 -4.59 5.74 5.25
CA ILE A 43 -4.99 4.37 4.96
C ILE A 43 -6.43 4.38 4.46
N VAL A 44 -6.65 3.84 3.27
CA VAL A 44 -7.97 3.87 2.63
C VAL A 44 -8.67 2.51 2.80
N PRO A 45 -9.88 2.46 3.37
CA PRO A 45 -10.64 1.22 3.43
C PRO A 45 -11.15 0.83 2.03
N MET A 46 -10.97 -0.43 1.70
CA MET A 46 -11.44 -1.06 0.47
C MET A 46 -12.35 -2.23 0.83
N TYR A 47 -13.59 -2.20 0.35
CA TYR A 47 -14.48 -3.35 0.48
C TYR A 47 -14.22 -4.35 -0.64
N ARG A 48 -13.96 -5.61 -0.28
CA ARG A 48 -13.70 -6.69 -1.23
C ARG A 48 -14.91 -7.63 -1.30
N PRO A 49 -15.80 -7.47 -2.30
CA PRO A 49 -17.07 -8.19 -2.37
C PRO A 49 -16.88 -9.71 -2.54
N GLN A 50 -15.75 -10.15 -3.09
CA GLN A 50 -15.43 -11.57 -3.26
C GLN A 50 -15.32 -12.33 -1.92
N PHE A 51 -14.93 -11.64 -0.85
CA PHE A 51 -14.69 -12.21 0.47
C PHE A 51 -15.58 -11.56 1.54
N ASP A 52 -16.53 -10.72 1.12
CA ASP A 52 -17.44 -9.96 1.99
C ASP A 52 -16.74 -9.29 3.20
N LYS A 53 -15.55 -8.72 2.97
CA LYS A 53 -14.71 -8.16 4.03
C LYS A 53 -14.12 -6.80 3.68
N ILE A 54 -13.82 -6.02 4.71
CA ILE A 54 -13.10 -4.76 4.59
C ILE A 54 -11.61 -5.04 4.67
N GLN A 55 -10.88 -4.61 3.65
CA GLN A 55 -9.43 -4.57 3.64
C GLN A 55 -8.96 -3.11 3.71
N LEU A 56 -7.72 -2.91 4.09
CA LEU A 56 -7.11 -1.59 4.15
C LEU A 56 -6.01 -1.46 3.09
N LEU A 57 -6.00 -0.33 2.40
CA LEU A 57 -4.96 0.03 1.44
C LEU A 57 -4.01 1.00 2.10
N MET A 58 -2.77 0.56 2.31
CA MET A 58 -1.69 1.40 2.84
C MET A 58 -0.74 1.77 1.69
N PRO A 59 -0.64 3.04 1.29
CA PRO A 59 0.33 3.46 0.29
C PRO A 59 1.76 3.37 0.84
N ILE A 60 2.67 2.84 0.04
CA ILE A 60 4.08 2.61 0.41
C ILE A 60 4.98 3.44 -0.51
N TYR A 61 5.96 4.12 0.10
CA TYR A 61 6.92 4.99 -0.57
C TYR A 61 8.33 4.41 -0.38
N LEU A 62 8.83 3.67 -1.37
CA LEU A 62 10.16 3.04 -1.28
C LEU A 62 11.30 4.05 -1.37
N SER A 63 11.08 5.18 -2.04
CA SER A 63 12.04 6.28 -2.13
C SER A 63 12.11 7.14 -0.86
N GLY A 64 11.16 6.98 0.06
CA GLY A 64 11.06 7.78 1.29
C GLY A 64 10.63 9.24 1.07
N SER A 65 10.28 9.63 -0.16
CA SER A 65 9.81 10.99 -0.48
C SER A 65 8.30 11.01 -0.68
N PHE A 66 7.60 11.81 0.14
CA PHE A 66 6.15 12.01 0.08
C PHE A 66 5.71 13.00 -1.02
N THR A 67 6.68 13.66 -1.67
CA THR A 67 6.43 14.61 -2.77
C THR A 67 6.08 13.91 -4.08
N GLU A 68 6.32 12.61 -4.17
CA GLU A 68 6.05 11.79 -5.34
C GLU A 68 4.85 10.88 -5.08
N LYS A 69 4.28 10.31 -6.15
CA LYS A 69 3.23 9.30 -6.01
C LYS A 69 3.79 8.07 -5.26
N PRO A 70 2.98 7.37 -4.45
CA PRO A 70 3.43 6.13 -3.82
C PRO A 70 3.86 5.10 -4.87
N ASP A 71 4.80 4.23 -4.56
CA ASP A 71 5.27 3.22 -5.51
C ASP A 71 4.21 2.12 -5.72
N PHE A 72 3.51 1.75 -4.64
CA PHE A 72 2.43 0.75 -4.65
C PHE A 72 1.56 0.88 -3.39
N ALA A 73 0.42 0.21 -3.38
CA ALA A 73 -0.43 0.06 -2.20
C ALA A 73 -0.28 -1.36 -1.62
N LEU A 74 -0.05 -1.45 -0.32
CA LEU A 74 -0.06 -2.69 0.44
C LEU A 74 -1.48 -2.97 0.94
N ILE A 75 -2.02 -4.14 0.60
CA ILE A 75 -3.29 -4.60 1.15
C ILE A 75 -3.04 -5.21 2.51
N LEU A 76 -3.73 -4.68 3.51
CA LEU A 76 -3.79 -5.22 4.86
C LEU A 76 -5.17 -5.83 5.12
N ASP A 77 -5.19 -7.05 5.63
CA ASP A 77 -6.40 -7.66 6.17
C ASP A 77 -6.45 -7.45 7.68
N PRO A 78 -7.54 -6.86 8.21
CA PRO A 78 -7.74 -6.81 9.65
C PRO A 78 -8.04 -8.22 10.17
N ASP A 79 -7.21 -8.71 11.07
CA ASP A 79 -7.47 -9.91 11.84
C ASP A 79 -8.14 -9.49 13.15
N THR A 80 -9.46 -9.72 13.25
CA THR A 80 -10.25 -9.32 14.42
C THR A 80 -9.97 -10.16 15.66
N GLU A 81 -9.42 -11.36 15.50
CA GLU A 81 -9.13 -12.27 16.62
C GLU A 81 -7.87 -11.83 17.36
N HIS A 82 -6.83 -11.45 16.63
CA HIS A 82 -5.54 -11.04 17.20
C HIS A 82 -5.35 -9.52 17.24
N GLN A 83 -6.31 -8.74 16.72
CA GLN A 83 -6.26 -7.28 16.59
C GLN A 83 -5.02 -6.80 15.81
N ILE A 84 -4.57 -7.56 14.82
CA ILE A 84 -3.42 -7.25 13.97
C ILE A 84 -3.85 -7.01 12.54
N TYR A 85 -3.02 -6.27 11.79
CA TYR A 85 -3.20 -6.07 10.35
C TYR A 85 -2.19 -6.92 9.60
N THR A 86 -2.67 -7.91 8.85
CA THR A 86 -1.77 -8.83 8.13
C THR A 86 -1.63 -8.41 6.67
N PRO A 87 -0.40 -8.13 6.19
CA PRO A 87 -0.17 -7.80 4.79
C PRO A 87 -0.42 -9.01 3.89
N GLN A 88 -1.31 -8.85 2.92
CA GLN A 88 -1.72 -9.92 2.00
C GLN A 88 -0.94 -9.86 0.68
N THR A 89 -0.98 -8.70 0.04
CA THR A 89 -0.42 -8.52 -1.30
C THR A 89 -0.15 -7.05 -1.59
N ILE A 90 0.71 -6.81 -2.57
CA ILE A 90 0.96 -5.49 -3.14
C ILE A 90 0.08 -5.30 -4.38
N LEU A 91 -0.53 -4.12 -4.47
CA LEU A 91 -1.31 -3.65 -5.60
C LEU A 91 -0.55 -2.51 -6.28
N PRO A 92 -0.39 -2.54 -7.61
CA PRO A 92 0.03 -1.36 -8.35
C PRO A 92 -1.02 -0.24 -8.16
N LEU A 93 -0.57 1.01 -8.22
CA LEU A 93 -1.44 2.15 -7.94
C LEU A 93 -2.71 2.15 -8.80
N ASP A 94 -2.60 1.96 -10.12
CA ASP A 94 -3.76 1.94 -11.02
C ASP A 94 -4.86 0.96 -10.55
N ALA A 95 -4.45 -0.22 -10.09
CA ALA A 95 -5.36 -1.20 -9.54
C ALA A 95 -5.93 -0.73 -8.19
N ALA A 96 -5.11 -0.15 -7.31
CA ALA A 96 -5.59 0.42 -6.05
C ALA A 96 -6.63 1.53 -6.27
N TYR A 97 -6.41 2.43 -7.24
CA TYR A 97 -7.36 3.48 -7.63
C TYR A 97 -8.71 2.93 -8.08
N GLN A 98 -8.71 1.91 -8.94
CA GLN A 98 -9.93 1.28 -9.44
C GLN A 98 -10.68 0.51 -8.34
N ASN A 99 -9.95 -0.04 -7.38
CA ASN A 99 -10.48 -0.91 -6.35
C ASN A 99 -10.88 -0.18 -5.06
N ALA A 100 -10.33 1.01 -4.79
CA ALA A 100 -10.63 1.83 -3.63
C ALA A 100 -12.04 2.48 -3.66
N ARG A 101 -13.00 1.90 -4.41
CA ARG A 101 -14.35 2.44 -4.64
C ARG A 101 -14.91 3.10 -3.38
N LEU A 102 -14.88 4.43 -3.43
CA LEU A 102 -15.39 5.46 -2.53
C LEU A 102 -16.26 4.95 -1.35
N ILE A 103 -15.62 4.58 -0.24
CA ILE A 103 -16.27 4.60 1.08
C ILE A 103 -15.93 5.91 1.82
N ALA A 104 -14.83 6.57 1.46
CA ALA A 104 -14.47 7.91 1.93
C ALA A 104 -13.83 8.71 0.79
N LYS A 105 -14.05 10.03 0.75
CA LYS A 105 -13.33 10.92 -0.16
C LYS A 105 -11.84 10.83 0.20
N PRO A 106 -10.98 10.26 -0.67
CA PRO A 106 -9.57 10.11 -0.33
C PRO A 106 -8.94 11.49 -0.14
N ASP A 107 -8.05 11.61 0.83
CA ASP A 107 -7.27 12.82 1.05
C ASP A 107 -6.41 13.09 -0.20
N GLU A 108 -6.29 14.36 -0.62
CA GLU A 108 -5.72 14.82 -1.90
C GLU A 108 -4.26 14.38 -2.17
N TYR A 109 -3.61 13.75 -1.20
CA TYR A 109 -2.17 13.47 -1.21
C TYR A 109 -1.73 12.32 -2.10
N TRP A 110 -2.56 11.30 -2.34
CA TRP A 110 -2.07 10.13 -3.09
C TRP A 110 -3.08 9.39 -3.95
N LEU A 111 -4.38 9.67 -3.80
CA LEU A 111 -5.46 9.06 -4.57
C LEU A 111 -6.22 10.11 -5.41
N ASN A 112 -5.46 11.00 -6.07
CA ASN A 112 -6.03 12.09 -6.88
C ASN A 112 -6.24 11.63 -8.34
N PRO A 113 -7.50 11.58 -8.84
CA PRO A 113 -7.80 11.20 -10.22
C PRO A 113 -7.31 12.22 -11.26
N ASP A 114 -6.99 13.46 -10.89
CA ASP A 114 -6.53 14.52 -11.81
C ASP A 114 -5.10 14.31 -12.33
N ASN A 115 -4.37 13.35 -11.75
CA ASN A 115 -2.97 13.11 -12.04
C ASN A 115 -2.72 11.82 -12.84
N ILE A 116 -3.76 11.21 -13.43
CA ILE A 116 -3.69 9.97 -14.22
C ILE A 116 -3.77 10.31 -15.72
#